data_AF-A0A4Q3J6N1-F1
#
_entry.id   AF-A0A4Q3J6N1-F1
#
_cell.length_a   1.000
_cell.length_b   1.000
_cell.length_c   1.000
_cell.angle_alpha   90.00
_cell.angle_beta   90.00
_cell.angle_gamma   90.00
#
_symmetry.space_group_name_H-M   'P 1'
#
loop_
_entity.id
_entity.type
_entity.pdbx_description
1 polymer ?
#
loop_
_entity_poly.entity_id
_entity_poly.type
_entity_poly.pdbx_seq_one_letter_code
_entity_poly.pdbx_strand_id
1 'polypeptide(L)'
;DPAIAAVVHEIRSGAMGGLAAAKQGAAFAMQGVLENGGHLGMLIDQHFTRGVVVPFLGRPALTNPILGKFARRFECPVHGVRVIRLPNRRFRIELTPPLDLPRDANGEIDVTGAMAMMTAVVDGWVREYPEQWLWMHRRWRPNLISAEALARFRDQAPQKPVFKAT
;
A
#
# COMPACT_ATOMS: atom_id res chain seq x y z
N ASP A 1 21.45 -0.11 12.59
CA ASP A 1 21.93 -0.43 13.94
C ASP A 1 21.32 -1.76 14.38
N PRO A 2 22.14 -2.79 14.66
CA PRO A 2 21.67 -4.10 15.10
C PRO A 2 20.92 -4.09 16.44
N ALA A 3 21.28 -3.22 17.38
CA ALA A 3 20.63 -3.13 18.69
C ALA A 3 19.21 -2.57 18.56
N ILE A 4 19.03 -1.50 17.76
CA ILE A 4 17.69 -0.97 17.45
C ILE A 4 16.83 -2.02 16.75
N ALA A 5 17.41 -2.78 15.80
CA ALA A 5 16.68 -3.84 15.10
C ALA A 5 16.22 -4.95 16.06
N ALA A 6 17.04 -5.33 17.05
CA ALA A 6 16.70 -6.33 18.05
C ALA A 6 15.54 -5.86 18.94
N VAL A 7 15.57 -4.62 19.44
CA VAL A 7 14.49 -4.04 20.26
C VAL A 7 13.18 -3.97 19.48
N VAL A 8 13.22 -3.54 18.22
CA VAL A 8 12.04 -3.52 17.35
C VAL A 8 11.49 -4.94 17.13
N HIS A 9 12.36 -5.93 16.97
CA HIS A 9 11.94 -7.32 16.81
C HIS A 9 11.26 -7.85 18.07
N GLU A 10 11.83 -7.61 19.25
CA GLU A 10 11.29 -8.01 20.55
C GLU A 10 9.89 -7.42 20.80
N ILE A 11 9.71 -6.12 20.60
CA ILE A 11 8.41 -5.45 20.79
C ILE A 11 7.34 -6.05 19.88
N ARG A 12 7.74 -6.40 18.65
CA ARG A 12 6.83 -6.82 17.60
C ARG A 12 6.49 -8.32 17.67
N SER A 13 7.42 -9.17 18.11
CA SER A 13 7.27 -10.64 18.09
C SER A 13 6.14 -11.14 19.00
N GLY A 14 5.88 -10.45 20.10
CA GLY A 14 4.78 -10.79 21.01
C GLY A 14 3.37 -10.44 20.51
N ALA A 15 3.26 -9.59 19.47
CA ALA A 15 1.98 -9.03 19.02
C ALA A 15 1.63 -9.32 17.55
N MET A 16 2.60 -9.70 16.72
CA MET A 16 2.39 -9.98 15.30
C MET A 16 2.75 -11.42 14.99
N GLY A 17 1.72 -12.27 14.82
CA GLY A 17 1.78 -13.71 14.57
C GLY A 17 2.50 -14.11 13.27
N GLY A 18 3.81 -13.87 13.22
CA GLY A 18 4.70 -14.16 12.10
C GLY A 18 5.29 -12.88 11.49
N LEU A 19 6.37 -12.37 12.07
CA LEU A 19 7.16 -11.29 11.45
C LEU A 19 8.15 -11.86 10.46
N ALA A 20 7.84 -11.79 9.18
CA ALA A 20 8.85 -11.91 8.14
C ALA A 20 9.61 -10.57 8.02
N ALA A 21 10.91 -10.57 8.31
CA ALA A 21 11.74 -9.40 8.06
C ALA A 21 11.75 -9.08 6.55
N ALA A 22 11.72 -7.79 6.20
CA ALA A 22 11.90 -7.33 4.82
C ALA A 22 13.35 -7.56 4.36
N LYS A 23 13.66 -8.80 3.98
CA LYS A 23 14.96 -9.26 3.44
C LYS A 23 14.79 -9.78 2.01
N GLN A 24 15.90 -10.09 1.34
CA GLN A 24 15.84 -10.89 0.10
C GLN A 24 15.04 -12.17 0.38
N GLY A 25 14.02 -12.43 -0.44
CA GLY A 25 13.07 -13.53 -0.24
C GLY A 25 11.79 -13.19 0.53
N ALA A 26 11.60 -11.95 1.01
CA ALA A 26 10.36 -11.54 1.66
C ALA A 26 9.11 -11.76 0.78
N ALA A 27 9.24 -11.62 -0.54
CA ALA A 27 8.17 -11.94 -1.47
C ALA A 27 7.72 -13.41 -1.40
N PHE A 28 8.66 -14.36 -1.27
CA PHE A 28 8.33 -15.78 -1.11
C PHE A 28 7.67 -16.06 0.22
N ALA A 29 8.11 -15.41 1.30
CA ALA A 29 7.45 -15.53 2.60
C ALA A 29 6.00 -15.01 2.56
N MET A 30 5.77 -13.85 1.93
CA MET A 30 4.42 -13.30 1.74
C MET A 30 3.55 -14.21 0.87
N GLN A 31 4.12 -14.77 -0.20
CA GLN A 31 3.44 -15.75 -1.05
C GLN A 31 3.00 -16.98 -0.24
N GLY A 32 3.91 -17.55 0.56
CA GLY A 32 3.61 -18.70 1.41
C GLY A 32 2.52 -18.41 2.46
N VAL A 33 2.45 -17.20 3.01
CA VAL A 33 1.33 -16.81 3.90
C VAL A 33 0.00 -16.89 3.16
N LEU A 34 -0.08 -16.35 1.94
CA LEU A 34 -1.31 -16.34 1.15
C LEU A 34 -1.67 -17.75 0.63
N GLU A 35 -0.69 -18.56 0.23
CA GLU A 35 -0.89 -19.96 -0.17
C GLU A 35 -1.48 -20.82 0.96
N ASN A 36 -1.14 -20.49 2.21
CA ASN A 36 -1.67 -21.17 3.40
C ASN A 36 -2.96 -20.53 3.96
N GLY A 37 -3.60 -19.62 3.21
CA GLY A 37 -4.85 -18.97 3.62
C GLY A 37 -4.69 -17.93 4.74
N GLY A 38 -3.47 -17.46 5.00
CA GLY A 38 -3.19 -16.43 5.99
C GLY A 38 -3.48 -15.00 5.50
N HIS A 39 -3.32 -14.03 6.40
CA HIS A 39 -3.54 -12.61 6.11
C HIS A 39 -2.22 -11.85 5.99
N LEU A 40 -2.12 -10.98 4.98
CA LEU A 40 -0.97 -10.13 4.77
C LEU A 40 -1.30 -8.66 5.09
N GLY A 41 -0.56 -8.07 6.02
CA GLY A 41 -0.56 -6.62 6.26
C GLY A 41 0.64 -5.94 5.60
N MET A 42 0.41 -4.91 4.80
CA MET A 42 1.48 -4.18 4.11
C MET A 42 1.25 -2.66 4.12
N LEU A 43 2.31 -1.90 4.44
CA LEU A 43 2.35 -0.44 4.25
C LEU A 43 2.70 -0.13 2.79
N ILE A 44 1.90 0.69 2.13
CA ILE A 44 2.01 0.99 0.69
C ILE A 44 2.40 2.44 0.37
N ASP A 45 2.55 3.28 1.39
CA ASP A 45 2.66 4.73 1.28
C ASP A 45 4.12 5.23 1.23
N GLN A 46 5.10 4.34 1.10
CA GLN A 46 6.53 4.68 0.99
C GLN A 46 7.05 4.59 -0.46
N HIS A 47 8.00 5.46 -0.81
CA HIS A 47 8.64 5.50 -2.12
C HIS A 47 9.33 4.17 -2.47
N PHE A 48 9.14 3.69 -3.71
CA PHE A 48 9.79 2.47 -4.19
C PHE A 48 10.33 2.64 -5.61
N THR A 49 11.66 2.64 -5.78
CA THR A 49 12.32 3.00 -7.06
C THR A 49 11.89 2.15 -8.26
N ARG A 50 11.69 0.84 -8.09
CA ARG A 50 11.29 -0.08 -9.17
C ARG A 50 9.77 -0.28 -9.19
N GLY A 51 9.05 0.82 -8.99
CA GLY A 51 7.61 0.84 -8.77
C GLY A 51 6.80 1.13 -10.03
N VAL A 52 5.48 1.07 -9.86
CA VAL A 52 4.52 1.67 -10.80
C VAL A 52 4.29 3.13 -10.44
N VAL A 53 4.04 3.97 -11.43
CA VAL A 53 3.73 5.40 -11.21
C VAL A 53 2.22 5.53 -11.00
N VAL A 54 1.82 6.05 -9.84
CA VAL A 54 0.41 6.24 -9.47
C VAL A 54 0.18 7.65 -8.90
N PRO A 55 -1.03 8.21 -8.98
CA PRO A 55 -1.36 9.48 -8.33
C PRO A 55 -1.33 9.36 -6.81
N PHE A 56 -0.68 10.31 -6.15
CA PHE A 56 -0.75 10.52 -4.69
C PHE A 56 -0.65 12.01 -4.38
N LEU A 57 -1.68 12.56 -3.72
CA LEU A 57 -1.87 13.98 -3.44
C LEU A 57 -1.70 14.87 -4.68
N GLY A 58 -2.27 14.43 -5.81
CA GLY A 58 -2.23 15.14 -7.09
C GLY A 58 -0.88 15.11 -7.81
N ARG A 59 0.08 14.30 -7.34
CA ARG A 59 1.43 14.22 -7.90
C ARG A 59 1.79 12.76 -8.25
N PRO A 60 2.65 12.53 -9.26
CA PRO A 60 3.08 11.18 -9.61
C PRO A 60 4.03 10.63 -8.54
N ALA A 61 3.74 9.42 -8.05
CA ALA A 61 4.54 8.72 -7.05
C ALA A 61 4.88 7.30 -7.50
N LEU A 62 6.14 6.91 -7.32
CA LEU A 62 6.59 5.55 -7.53
C LEU A 62 6.20 4.68 -6.33
N THR A 63 5.40 3.65 -6.59
CA THR A 63 4.76 2.80 -5.59
C THR A 63 5.08 1.32 -5.83
N ASN A 64 5.26 0.57 -4.74
CA ASN A 64 5.57 -0.86 -4.81
C ASN A 64 4.38 -1.65 -5.38
N PRO A 65 4.54 -2.39 -6.51
CA PRO A 65 3.43 -3.10 -7.15
C PRO A 65 3.04 -4.42 -6.47
N ILE A 66 3.77 -4.85 -5.45
CA ILE A 66 3.67 -6.23 -4.94
C ILE A 66 2.29 -6.58 -4.40
N LEU A 67 1.58 -5.63 -3.77
CA LEU A 67 0.24 -5.89 -3.25
C LEU A 67 -0.76 -6.11 -4.40
N GLY A 68 -0.71 -5.30 -5.46
CA GLY A 68 -1.50 -5.51 -6.68
C GLY A 68 -1.17 -6.82 -7.39
N LYS A 69 0.12 -7.22 -7.42
CA LYS A 69 0.54 -8.52 -7.97
C LYS A 69 -0.01 -9.70 -7.17
N PHE A 70 -0.01 -9.61 -5.84
CA PHE A 70 -0.61 -10.65 -5.01
C PHE A 70 -2.13 -10.69 -5.12
N ALA A 71 -2.79 -9.53 -5.16
CA ALA A 71 -4.22 -9.46 -5.40
C ALA A 71 -4.60 -10.15 -6.72
N ARG A 72 -3.87 -9.87 -7.83
CA ARG A 72 -4.05 -10.58 -9.11
C ARG A 72 -3.80 -12.09 -8.99
N ARG A 73 -2.72 -12.49 -8.33
CA ARG A 73 -2.31 -13.91 -8.28
C ARG A 73 -3.24 -14.77 -7.44
N PHE A 74 -3.72 -14.24 -6.32
CA PHE A 74 -4.49 -14.98 -5.33
C PHE A 74 -5.98 -14.67 -5.36
N GLU A 75 -6.40 -13.63 -6.09
CA GLU A 75 -7.81 -13.20 -6.21
C GLU A 75 -8.49 -13.05 -4.85
N CYS A 76 -7.75 -12.51 -3.87
CA CYS A 76 -8.22 -12.35 -2.50
C CYS A 76 -8.78 -10.93 -2.23
N PRO A 77 -9.69 -10.78 -1.25
CA PRO A 77 -10.20 -9.46 -0.85
C PRO A 77 -9.07 -8.55 -0.34
N VAL A 78 -9.04 -7.31 -0.83
CA VAL A 78 -8.13 -6.28 -0.32
C VAL A 78 -8.93 -5.23 0.43
N HIS A 79 -8.51 -4.94 1.66
CA HIS A 79 -9.08 -3.92 2.52
C HIS A 79 -8.03 -2.84 2.80
N GLY A 80 -8.46 -1.58 2.81
CA GLY A 80 -7.68 -0.53 3.43
C GLY A 80 -7.80 -0.62 4.95
N VAL A 81 -6.69 -0.48 5.67
CA VAL A 81 -6.66 -0.34 7.13
C VAL A 81 -5.93 0.93 7.53
N ARG A 82 -6.49 1.72 8.44
CA ARG A 82 -5.82 2.87 9.07
C ARG A 82 -5.93 2.84 10.59
N VAL A 83 -5.02 3.56 11.24
CA VAL A 83 -5.07 3.84 12.67
C VAL A 83 -5.11 5.36 12.86
N ILE A 84 -6.15 5.86 13.52
CA ILE A 84 -6.31 7.28 13.85
C ILE A 84 -5.97 7.46 15.33
N ARG A 85 -5.04 8.38 15.61
CA ARG A 85 -4.76 8.83 16.97
C ARG A 85 -5.88 9.75 17.45
N LEU A 86 -6.39 9.46 18.63
CA LEU A 86 -7.41 10.24 19.32
C LEU A 86 -6.80 10.94 20.55
N PRO A 87 -7.50 11.94 21.13
CA PRO A 87 -7.13 12.50 22.43
C PRO A 87 -7.03 11.41 23.51
N ASN A 88 -6.26 11.72 24.56
CA ASN A 88 -6.09 10.87 25.75
C ASN A 88 -5.45 9.51 25.46
N ARG A 89 -4.45 9.47 24.55
CA ARG A 89 -3.67 8.27 24.21
C ARG A 89 -4.53 7.10 23.68
N ARG A 90 -5.65 7.41 23.03
CA ARG A 90 -6.53 6.41 22.41
C ARG A 90 -6.26 6.32 20.91
N PHE A 91 -6.61 5.17 20.33
CA PHE A 91 -6.47 4.91 18.91
C PHE A 91 -7.76 4.26 18.39
N ARG A 92 -8.17 4.64 17.18
CA ARG A 92 -9.26 3.99 16.45
C ARG A 92 -8.68 3.30 15.24
N ILE A 93 -9.02 2.03 15.04
CA ILE A 93 -8.67 1.27 13.84
C ILE A 93 -9.91 1.22 12.96
N GLU A 94 -9.73 1.55 11.69
CA GLU A 94 -10.81 1.52 10.69
C GLU A 94 -10.37 0.64 9.52
N LEU A 95 -11.30 -0.17 9.05
CA LEU A 95 -11.16 -0.98 7.84
C LEU A 95 -12.18 -0.53 6.82
N THR A 96 -11.79 -0.45 5.56
CA THR A 96 -12.74 -0.26 4.47
C THR A 96 -13.50 -1.57 4.19
N PRO A 97 -14.67 -1.52 3.52
CA PRO A 97 -15.14 -2.69 2.79
C PRO A 97 -14.10 -3.17 1.77
N PRO A 98 -14.24 -4.39 1.22
CA PRO A 98 -13.33 -4.86 0.18
C PRO A 98 -13.30 -3.90 -1.00
N LEU A 99 -12.10 -3.63 -1.52
CA LEU A 99 -11.94 -2.84 -2.73
C LEU A 99 -12.40 -3.62 -3.95
N ASP A 100 -13.09 -2.94 -4.86
CA ASP A 100 -13.43 -3.49 -6.17
C ASP A 100 -12.32 -3.15 -7.16
N LEU A 101 -11.27 -3.97 -7.16
CA LEU A 101 -10.04 -3.69 -7.91
C LEU A 101 -10.30 -3.73 -9.42
N PRO A 102 -9.80 -2.75 -10.18
CA PRO A 102 -10.00 -2.70 -11.63
C PRO A 102 -9.37 -3.91 -12.30
N ARG A 103 -10.00 -4.39 -13.38
CA ARG A 103 -9.52 -5.52 -14.19
C ARG A 103 -9.06 -5.04 -15.57
N ASP A 104 -8.08 -5.74 -16.13
CA ASP A 104 -7.61 -5.53 -17.50
C ASP A 104 -8.51 -6.24 -18.53
N ALA A 105 -8.15 -6.13 -19.81
CA ALA A 105 -8.93 -6.69 -20.92
C ALA A 105 -9.07 -8.22 -20.87
N ASN A 106 -8.18 -8.92 -20.14
CA ASN A 106 -8.24 -10.37 -19.97
C ASN A 106 -9.04 -10.76 -18.71
N GLY A 107 -9.59 -9.79 -17.99
CA GLY A 107 -10.32 -10.01 -16.74
C GLY A 107 -9.41 -10.23 -15.52
N GLU A 108 -8.10 -10.04 -15.64
CA GLU A 108 -7.19 -10.11 -14.49
C GLU A 108 -7.12 -8.76 -13.77
N ILE A 109 -6.91 -8.71 -12.46
CA ILE A 109 -6.76 -7.44 -11.71
C ILE A 109 -5.63 -6.59 -12.30
N ASP A 110 -5.90 -5.40 -12.86
CA ASP A 110 -4.87 -4.47 -13.34
C ASP A 110 -4.00 -4.02 -12.15
N VAL A 111 -2.72 -4.42 -12.16
CA VAL A 111 -1.80 -4.12 -11.06
C VAL A 111 -1.61 -2.61 -10.88
N THR A 112 -1.54 -1.84 -11.96
CA THR A 112 -1.31 -0.38 -11.86
C THR A 112 -2.57 0.33 -11.37
N GLY A 113 -3.72 0.02 -11.97
CA GLY A 113 -5.02 0.53 -11.51
C GLY A 113 -5.34 0.14 -10.07
N ALA A 114 -5.05 -1.10 -9.67
CA ALA A 114 -5.23 -1.57 -8.30
C ALA A 114 -4.36 -0.77 -7.32
N MET A 115 -3.07 -0.57 -7.62
CA MET A 115 -2.21 0.26 -6.77
C MET A 115 -2.64 1.72 -6.75
N ALA A 116 -3.16 2.27 -7.85
CA ALA A 116 -3.71 3.63 -7.90
C ALA A 116 -4.95 3.76 -7.00
N MET A 117 -5.88 2.81 -7.06
CA MET A 117 -7.07 2.76 -6.21
C MET A 117 -6.70 2.65 -4.72
N MET A 118 -5.80 1.73 -4.36
CA MET A 118 -5.33 1.58 -2.98
C MET A 118 -4.63 2.85 -2.48
N THR A 119 -3.83 3.49 -3.34
CA THR A 119 -3.16 4.76 -3.01
C THR A 119 -4.15 5.90 -2.84
N ALA A 120 -5.26 5.92 -3.60
CA ALA A 120 -6.32 6.92 -3.47
C ALA A 120 -7.10 6.79 -2.15
N VAL A 121 -7.20 5.58 -1.58
CA VAL A 121 -7.72 5.40 -0.21
C VAL A 121 -6.83 6.12 0.80
N VAL A 122 -5.51 5.90 0.71
CA VAL A 122 -4.53 6.58 1.57
C VAL A 122 -4.55 8.09 1.33
N ASP A 123 -4.66 8.54 0.08
CA ASP A 123 -4.81 9.95 -0.29
C ASP A 123 -5.96 10.62 0.46
N GLY A 124 -7.14 9.99 0.46
CA GLY A 124 -8.31 10.46 1.20
C GLY A 124 -8.04 10.59 2.69
N TRP A 125 -7.41 9.59 3.30
CA TRP A 125 -7.08 9.61 4.73
C TRP A 125 -6.04 10.67 5.11
N VAL A 126 -5.02 10.86 4.26
CA VAL A 126 -4.01 11.90 4.48
C VAL A 126 -4.63 13.29 4.33
N ARG A 127 -5.61 13.47 3.45
CA ARG A 127 -6.36 14.74 3.34
C ARG A 127 -7.26 14.99 4.55
N GLU A 128 -7.83 13.94 5.13
CA GLU A 128 -8.71 14.02 6.30
C GLU A 128 -7.94 14.38 7.58
N TYR A 129 -6.77 13.74 7.80
CA TYR A 129 -5.92 13.97 8.98
C TYR A 129 -4.45 14.16 8.57
N PRO A 130 -4.10 15.28 7.91
CA PRO A 130 -2.75 15.50 7.40
C PRO A 130 -1.70 15.50 8.50
N GLU A 131 -2.02 15.98 9.70
CA GLU A 131 -1.12 16.04 10.84
C GLU A 131 -0.68 14.65 11.37
N GLN A 132 -1.41 13.58 11.02
CA GLN A 132 -1.14 12.23 11.50
C GLN A 132 -0.31 11.38 10.53
N TRP A 133 -0.08 11.87 9.31
CA TRP A 133 0.76 11.16 8.36
C TRP A 133 2.25 11.40 8.60
N LEU A 134 3.09 10.38 8.36
CA LEU A 134 4.53 10.45 8.59
C LEU A 134 5.26 11.17 7.43
N TRP A 135 5.17 12.50 7.38
CA TRP A 135 5.75 13.37 6.34
C TRP A 135 7.27 13.28 6.16
N MET A 136 7.99 12.64 7.08
CA MET A 136 9.44 12.48 7.04
C MET A 136 9.95 11.68 5.83
N HIS A 137 9.09 10.88 5.19
CA HIS A 137 9.47 10.14 3.99
C HIS A 137 9.43 11.02 2.73
N ARG A 138 10.57 11.10 2.01
CA ARG A 138 10.65 11.71 0.68
C ARG A 138 9.91 10.88 -0.37
N ARG A 139 8.57 10.97 -0.36
CA ARG A 139 7.63 10.19 -1.19
C ARG A 139 7.77 10.49 -2.68
N TRP A 140 7.86 11.77 -3.04
CA TRP A 140 7.98 12.23 -4.42
C TRP A 140 9.44 12.42 -4.82
N ARG A 141 9.85 11.71 -5.88
CA ARG A 141 11.18 11.81 -6.50
C ARG A 141 11.02 11.86 -8.02
N PRO A 142 10.55 12.99 -8.58
CA PRO A 142 10.17 13.09 -9.99
C PRO A 142 11.35 12.82 -10.93
N ASN A 143 12.58 13.09 -10.50
CA ASN A 143 13.80 12.81 -11.24
C ASN A 143 14.07 11.31 -11.45
N LEU A 144 13.35 10.42 -10.76
CA LEU A 144 13.42 8.96 -10.95
C LEU A 144 12.30 8.43 -11.86
N ILE A 145 11.42 9.30 -12.35
CA ILE A 145 10.31 8.94 -13.24
C ILE A 145 10.69 9.34 -14.65
N SER A 146 10.54 8.43 -15.62
CA SER A 146 10.84 8.73 -17.02
C SER A 146 9.91 9.81 -17.59
N ALA A 147 10.38 10.57 -18.57
CA ALA A 147 9.58 11.59 -19.24
C ALA A 147 8.30 11.02 -19.86
N GLU A 148 8.39 9.83 -20.46
CA GLU A 148 7.26 9.09 -21.02
C GLU A 148 6.22 8.74 -19.94
N ALA A 149 6.66 8.26 -18.77
CA ALA A 149 5.75 7.93 -17.68
C ALA A 149 5.10 9.19 -17.09
N LEU A 150 5.82 10.31 -17.02
CA LEU A 150 5.26 11.60 -16.60
C LEU A 150 4.23 12.14 -17.62
N ALA A 151 4.47 11.96 -18.92
CA ALA A 151 3.51 12.33 -19.95
C ALA A 151 2.21 11.52 -19.79
N ARG A 152 2.30 10.18 -19.71
CA ARG A 152 1.15 9.30 -19.46
C ARG A 152 0.38 9.66 -18.20
N PHE A 153 1.07 10.05 -17.12
CA PHE A 153 0.43 10.46 -15.88
C PHE A 153 -0.44 11.72 -16.06
N ARG A 154 0.01 12.70 -16.85
CA ARG A 154 -0.73 13.96 -17.05
C ARG A 154 -2.07 13.74 -17.75
N ASP A 155 -2.16 12.68 -18.56
CA ASP A 155 -3.37 12.34 -19.31
C ASP A 155 -4.34 11.47 -18.51
N GLN A 156 -3.96 11.02 -17.30
CA GLN A 156 -4.79 10.18 -16.44
C GLN A 156 -5.67 11.02 -15.51
N ALA A 157 -6.97 10.75 -15.54
CA ALA A 157 -7.90 11.30 -14.55
C ALA A 157 -7.66 10.65 -13.16
N PRO A 158 -7.83 11.41 -12.07
CA PRO A 158 -7.76 10.86 -10.72
C PRO A 158 -8.85 9.80 -10.52
N GLN A 159 -8.47 8.61 -10.07
CA GLN A 159 -9.42 7.56 -9.73
C GLN A 159 -9.94 7.72 -8.30
N LYS A 160 -11.26 7.60 -8.14
CA LYS A 160 -11.89 7.47 -6.82
C LYS A 160 -11.91 6.01 -6.40
N PRO A 161 -11.62 5.68 -5.13
CA PRO A 161 -11.80 4.33 -4.62
C PRO A 161 -13.23 3.83 -4.81
N VAL A 162 -13.36 2.60 -5.29
CA VAL A 162 -14.64 1.89 -5.41
C VAL A 162 -14.61 0.70 -4.46
N PHE A 163 -15.69 0.52 -3.72
CA PHE A 163 -15.84 -0.53 -2.72
C PHE A 163 -16.92 -1.50 -3.17
N LYS A 164 -16.72 -2.79 -2.91
CA LYS A 164 -17.76 -3.79 -3.13
C LYS A 164 -18.94 -3.49 -2.20
N ALA A 165 -20.16 -3.65 -2.73
CA ALA A 165 -21.36 -3.62 -1.90
C ALA A 165 -21.30 -4.76 -0.87
N THR A 166 -21.59 -4.42 0.39
CA THR A 166 -21.68 -5.38 1.50
C THR A 166 -23.01 -6.10 1.50
#